data_AF-A0A2R6HHI7-F1
#
_entry.id   AF-A0A2R6HHI7-F1
#
_cell.length_a   1.000
_cell.length_b   1.000
_cell.length_c   1.000
_cell.angle_alpha   90.00
_cell.angle_beta   90.00
_cell.angle_gamma   90.00
#
_symmetry.space_group_name_H-M   'P 1'
#
loop_
_entity.id
_entity.type
_entity.pdbx_description
1 polymer ?
#
loop_
_entity_poly.entity_id
_entity_poly.type
_entity_poly.pdbx_seq_one_letter_code
_entity_poly.pdbx_strand_id
1 'polypeptide(L)'
;MSAGLKPVIIIDAGIIKGTGKPKNNQHTYRQIRREVESENQRLYLPATMYEELSGDPSKIPSGSEWVDPLIEQGWVDVTPKVSGDPSASFSSPTTRRGKLRHAVDHAILQEKSGEKSEWEDTALAGLADRVLSNAQAAQVIIHTTDRPAQKGINRVLAAKWPGHVRTYFHHPHEPKTRFRDPRYFRW
;
A
#
# COMPACT_ATOMS: atom_id res chain seq x y z
N MET A 1 26.96 -1.46 -14.27
CA MET A 1 26.41 -1.55 -12.91
C MET A 1 25.08 -2.26 -13.02
N SER A 2 24.90 -3.42 -12.38
CA SER A 2 23.58 -4.07 -12.38
C SER A 2 22.63 -3.09 -11.69
N ALA A 3 21.67 -2.53 -12.43
CA ALA A 3 20.60 -1.75 -11.82
C ALA A 3 19.87 -2.71 -10.89
N GLY A 4 20.16 -2.63 -9.58
CA GLY A 4 19.47 -3.44 -8.58
C GLY A 4 17.97 -3.26 -8.77
N LEU A 5 17.20 -4.34 -8.55
CA LEU A 5 15.74 -4.28 -8.64
C LEU A 5 15.25 -3.11 -7.79
N LYS A 6 14.54 -2.16 -8.42
CA LYS A 6 13.94 -1.03 -7.71
C LYS A 6 12.99 -1.56 -6.63
N PRO A 7 12.89 -0.88 -5.48
CA PRO A 7 11.88 -1.22 -4.50
C PRO A 7 10.48 -1.09 -5.12
N VAL A 8 9.54 -1.92 -4.66
CA VAL A 8 8.11 -1.73 -4.94
C VAL A 8 7.52 -0.87 -3.84
N ILE A 9 6.87 0.23 -4.23
CA ILE A 9 6.24 1.18 -3.31
C ILE A 9 4.75 0.88 -3.27
N ILE A 10 4.27 0.39 -2.13
CA ILE A 10 2.86 0.11 -1.87
C ILE A 10 2.27 1.25 -1.05
N ILE A 11 1.10 1.71 -1.47
CA ILE A 11 0.39 2.80 -0.78
C ILE A 11 -0.99 2.33 -0.30
N ASP A 12 -1.37 2.84 0.85
CA ASP A 12 -2.71 2.77 1.45
C ASP A 12 -3.64 3.83 0.81
N ALA A 13 -4.96 3.59 0.80
CA ALA A 13 -5.98 4.56 0.44
C ALA A 13 -5.87 5.85 1.26
N GLY A 14 -5.49 5.74 2.54
CA GLY A 14 -5.26 6.87 3.43
C GLY A 14 -4.20 7.85 2.93
N ILE A 15 -3.18 7.39 2.21
CA ILE A 15 -2.16 8.25 1.59
C ILE A 15 -2.78 9.13 0.51
N ILE A 16 -3.62 8.55 -0.36
CA ILE A 16 -4.32 9.28 -1.41
C ILE A 16 -5.34 10.24 -0.81
N LYS A 17 -6.20 9.78 0.12
CA LYS A 17 -7.17 10.64 0.84
C LYS A 17 -6.47 11.80 1.54
N GLY A 18 -5.33 11.52 2.15
CA GLY A 18 -4.45 12.47 2.82
C GLY A 18 -3.92 13.57 1.90
N THR A 19 -3.85 13.36 0.57
CA THR A 19 -3.52 14.42 -0.40
C THR A 19 -4.69 15.31 -0.78
N GLY A 20 -5.93 14.94 -0.43
CA GLY A 20 -7.14 15.59 -0.94
C GLY A 20 -7.47 15.14 -2.36
N LYS A 21 -8.62 15.57 -2.90
CA LYS A 21 -9.00 15.23 -4.28
C LYS A 21 -8.14 16.01 -5.28
N PRO A 22 -7.82 15.47 -6.48
CA PRO A 22 -7.00 16.13 -7.49
C PRO A 22 -7.56 17.51 -7.88
N LYS A 23 -8.89 17.60 -8.02
CA LYS A 23 -9.60 18.86 -8.32
C LYS A 23 -9.42 19.94 -7.25
N ASN A 24 -9.14 19.55 -6.00
CA ASN A 24 -9.03 20.45 -4.85
C ASN A 24 -7.58 20.69 -4.41
N ASN A 25 -6.61 19.87 -4.83
CA ASN A 25 -5.22 19.98 -4.41
C ASN A 25 -4.22 19.65 -5.53
N GLN A 26 -4.29 20.41 -6.62
CA GLN A 26 -3.42 20.21 -7.78
C GLN A 26 -1.92 20.29 -7.45
N HIS A 27 -1.53 21.06 -6.42
CA HIS A 27 -0.13 21.21 -6.04
C HIS A 27 0.45 19.87 -5.57
N THR A 28 -0.25 19.17 -4.67
CA THR A 28 0.22 17.88 -4.14
C THR A 28 0.25 16.80 -5.22
N TYR A 29 -0.74 16.79 -6.11
CA TYR A 29 -0.75 15.86 -7.26
C TYR A 29 0.41 16.10 -8.23
N ARG A 30 0.77 17.37 -8.48
CA ARG A 30 1.97 17.71 -9.26
C ARG A 30 3.26 17.28 -8.56
N GLN A 31 3.30 17.24 -7.23
CA GLN A 31 4.46 16.71 -6.50
C GLN A 31 4.57 15.20 -6.68
N ILE A 32 3.48 14.44 -6.46
CA ILE A 32 3.45 12.98 -6.70
C ILE A 32 3.96 12.68 -8.12
N ARG A 33 3.40 13.36 -9.12
CA ARG A 33 3.83 13.25 -10.51
C ARG A 33 5.34 13.38 -10.66
N ARG A 34 5.88 14.52 -10.19
CA ARG A 34 7.29 14.87 -10.39
C ARG A 34 8.21 13.81 -9.82
N GLU A 35 7.89 13.29 -8.64
CA GLU A 35 8.73 12.30 -7.95
C GLU A 35 8.62 10.90 -8.61
N VAL A 36 7.40 10.46 -8.96
CA VAL A 36 7.19 9.20 -9.68
C VAL A 36 7.92 9.21 -11.04
N GLU A 37 7.84 10.33 -11.77
CA GLU A 37 8.53 10.53 -13.04
C GLU A 37 10.05 10.62 -12.84
N SER A 38 10.55 11.37 -11.85
CA SER A 38 11.99 11.55 -11.62
C SER A 38 12.68 10.26 -11.17
N GLU A 39 12.01 9.47 -10.35
CA GLU A 39 12.52 8.16 -9.89
C GLU A 39 12.24 7.04 -10.90
N ASN A 40 11.53 7.33 -12.01
CA ASN A 40 11.04 6.36 -12.98
C ASN A 40 10.40 5.15 -12.26
N GLN A 41 9.46 5.46 -11.36
CA GLN A 41 8.86 4.54 -10.41
C GLN A 41 7.35 4.47 -10.64
N ARG A 42 6.66 3.55 -9.96
CA ARG A 42 5.19 3.51 -9.85
C ARG A 42 4.77 3.27 -8.42
N LEU A 43 3.60 3.77 -8.07
CA LEU A 43 2.94 3.49 -6.80
C LEU A 43 1.95 2.34 -6.99
N TYR A 44 2.03 1.32 -6.16
CA TYR A 44 1.14 0.17 -6.22
C TYR A 44 0.04 0.31 -5.17
N LEU A 45 -1.21 0.31 -5.63
CA LEU A 45 -2.38 0.37 -4.77
C LEU A 45 -3.05 -1.01 -4.74
N PRO A 46 -3.26 -1.63 -3.56
CA PRO A 46 -4.08 -2.84 -3.49
C PRO A 46 -5.51 -2.57 -3.97
N ALA A 47 -6.12 -3.50 -4.70
CA ALA A 47 -7.51 -3.32 -5.15
C ALA A 47 -8.53 -3.12 -4.01
N THR A 48 -8.30 -3.64 -2.79
CA THR A 48 -9.15 -3.33 -1.62
C THR A 48 -9.07 -1.84 -1.26
N MET A 49 -7.89 -1.25 -1.36
CA MET A 49 -7.69 0.19 -1.14
C MET A 49 -8.29 1.02 -2.29
N TYR A 50 -8.32 0.48 -3.50
CA TYR A 50 -9.05 1.10 -4.62
C TYR A 50 -10.57 1.12 -4.36
N GLU A 51 -11.14 0.04 -3.79
CA GLU A 51 -12.55 0.00 -3.35
C GLU A 51 -12.85 1.06 -2.28
N GLU A 52 -11.96 1.24 -1.31
CA GLU A 52 -12.08 2.30 -0.29
C GLU A 52 -12.05 3.73 -0.86
N LEU A 53 -11.50 3.89 -2.06
CA LEU A 53 -11.49 5.14 -2.81
C LEU A 53 -12.70 5.25 -3.75
N SER A 54 -13.74 4.43 -3.52
CA SER A 54 -14.95 4.34 -4.35
C SER A 54 -14.69 3.86 -5.78
N GLY A 55 -13.58 3.16 -6.01
CA GLY A 55 -13.30 2.47 -7.26
C GLY A 55 -13.93 1.08 -7.33
N ASP A 56 -14.11 0.57 -8.54
CA ASP A 56 -14.50 -0.81 -8.86
C ASP A 56 -13.29 -1.56 -9.45
N PRO A 57 -12.63 -2.48 -8.72
CA PRO A 57 -11.47 -3.20 -9.22
C PRO A 57 -11.70 -4.05 -10.47
N SER A 58 -12.95 -4.32 -10.86
CA SER A 58 -13.27 -5.03 -12.10
C SER A 58 -13.19 -4.13 -13.34
N LYS A 59 -13.13 -2.81 -13.13
CA LYS A 59 -13.09 -1.77 -14.16
C LYS A 59 -12.13 -0.68 -13.71
N ILE A 60 -10.91 -0.68 -14.21
CA ILE A 60 -9.88 0.30 -13.84
C ILE A 60 -9.51 1.11 -15.08
N PRO A 61 -9.68 2.44 -15.09
CA PRO A 61 -10.38 3.29 -14.09
C PRO A 61 -11.92 3.05 -14.03
N SER A 62 -12.59 3.46 -12.95
CA SER A 62 -14.05 3.26 -12.72
C SER A 62 -14.85 4.48 -12.25
N GLY A 63 -14.26 5.67 -12.27
CA GLY A 63 -14.86 6.92 -11.80
C GLY A 63 -14.47 7.33 -10.38
N SER A 64 -13.39 6.79 -9.80
CA SER A 64 -12.88 7.31 -8.52
C SER A 64 -12.29 8.70 -8.72
N GLU A 65 -12.93 9.72 -8.14
CA GLU A 65 -12.39 11.08 -8.13
C GLU A 65 -11.05 11.21 -7.38
N TRP A 66 -10.63 10.19 -6.62
CA TRP A 66 -9.42 10.25 -5.81
C TRP A 66 -8.17 9.81 -6.56
N VAL A 67 -8.25 8.73 -7.33
CA VAL A 67 -7.07 8.03 -7.83
C VAL A 67 -7.10 7.74 -9.34
N ASP A 68 -8.26 7.77 -9.99
CA ASP A 68 -8.34 7.48 -11.43
C ASP A 68 -7.48 8.42 -12.28
N PRO A 69 -7.41 9.74 -11.99
CA PRO A 69 -6.49 10.61 -12.72
C PRO A 69 -5.01 10.24 -12.53
N LEU A 70 -4.63 9.54 -11.46
CA LEU A 70 -3.26 9.05 -11.25
C LEU A 70 -3.01 7.75 -12.02
N ILE A 71 -4.04 6.91 -12.14
CA ILE A 71 -4.01 5.65 -12.90
C ILE A 71 -3.92 5.93 -14.39
N GLU A 72 -4.75 6.84 -14.91
CA GLU A 72 -4.75 7.25 -16.32
C GLU A 72 -3.41 7.82 -16.78
N GLN A 73 -2.67 8.46 -15.87
CA GLN A 73 -1.33 9.00 -16.12
C GLN A 73 -0.21 7.96 -15.94
N GLY A 74 -0.55 6.73 -15.51
CA GLY A 74 0.40 5.63 -15.31
C GLY A 74 1.26 5.75 -14.05
N TRP A 75 0.88 6.59 -13.08
CA TRP A 75 1.64 6.80 -11.84
C TRP A 75 1.22 5.85 -10.73
N VAL A 76 -0.06 5.46 -10.71
CA VAL A 76 -0.61 4.46 -9.80
C VAL A 76 -1.01 3.23 -10.61
N ASP A 77 -0.56 2.07 -10.15
CA ASP A 77 -0.97 0.78 -10.67
C ASP A 77 -1.83 0.07 -9.63
N VAL A 78 -3.09 -0.19 -9.98
CA VAL A 78 -4.00 -0.95 -9.11
C VAL A 78 -3.67 -2.41 -9.30
N THR A 79 -3.08 -2.98 -8.26
CA THR A 79 -2.71 -4.40 -8.30
C THR A 79 -3.97 -5.26 -8.29
N PRO A 80 -4.01 -6.36 -9.06
CA PRO A 80 -5.10 -7.33 -8.98
C PRO A 80 -5.30 -7.70 -7.53
N LYS A 81 -6.57 -7.79 -7.09
CA LYS A 81 -6.94 -8.11 -5.71
C LYS A 81 -5.93 -9.06 -5.13
N VAL A 82 -5.07 -8.51 -4.29
CA VAL A 82 -4.36 -9.31 -3.32
C VAL A 82 -5.34 -9.51 -2.19
N SER A 83 -6.46 -10.17 -2.52
CA SER A 83 -6.84 -11.27 -1.67
C SER A 83 -5.54 -12.12 -1.68
N GLY A 84 -5.01 -12.52 -0.55
CA GLY A 84 -4.02 -13.60 -0.56
C GLY A 84 -4.50 -14.92 -1.21
N ASP A 85 -4.93 -14.90 -2.49
CA ASP A 85 -5.53 -15.90 -3.42
C ASP A 85 -7.06 -15.76 -3.73
N PRO A 86 -7.49 -15.52 -5.00
CA PRO A 86 -8.90 -15.52 -5.41
C PRO A 86 -9.59 -16.90 -5.42
N SER A 87 -8.84 -17.99 -5.22
CA SER A 87 -9.31 -19.38 -5.07
C SER A 87 -9.05 -19.99 -3.69
N ALA A 88 -8.27 -19.34 -2.82
CA ALA A 88 -8.13 -19.76 -1.43
C ALA A 88 -9.14 -19.05 -0.55
N SER A 89 -9.82 -19.84 0.27
CA SER A 89 -10.65 -19.32 1.34
C SER A 89 -9.79 -18.52 2.34
N PHE A 90 -10.02 -17.21 2.40
CA PHE A 90 -9.39 -16.27 3.34
C PHE A 90 -9.70 -16.52 4.81
N SER A 91 -10.74 -17.30 5.06
CA SER A 91 -11.15 -17.72 6.39
C SER A 91 -10.40 -18.97 6.87
N SER A 92 -9.47 -19.51 6.07
CA SER A 92 -8.69 -20.69 6.45
C SER A 92 -7.30 -20.31 6.97
N PRO A 93 -7.06 -20.35 8.30
CA PRO A 93 -5.74 -20.15 8.90
C PRO A 93 -4.75 -21.28 8.62
N THR A 94 -5.10 -22.24 7.76
CA THR A 94 -4.24 -23.39 7.45
C THR A 94 -3.39 -23.18 6.20
N THR A 95 -3.81 -22.31 5.27
CA THR A 95 -3.04 -21.97 4.06
C THR A 95 -1.89 -21.01 4.39
N ARG A 96 -0.80 -21.01 3.60
CA ARG A 96 0.35 -20.10 3.84
C ARG A 96 -0.07 -18.63 3.83
N ARG A 97 -0.94 -18.23 2.90
CA ARG A 97 -1.44 -16.85 2.77
C ARG A 97 -2.50 -16.51 3.82
N GLY A 98 -3.37 -17.48 4.17
CA GLY A 98 -4.30 -17.34 5.30
C GLY A 98 -3.57 -17.15 6.63
N LYS A 99 -2.51 -17.93 6.91
CA LYS A 99 -1.64 -17.76 8.09
C LYS A 99 -1.02 -16.38 8.17
N LEU A 100 -0.47 -15.88 7.06
CA LEU A 100 0.10 -14.54 7.01
C LEU A 100 -0.96 -13.49 7.34
N ARG A 101 -2.13 -13.58 6.69
CA ARG A 101 -3.24 -12.65 6.92
C ARG A 101 -3.69 -12.65 8.37
N HIS A 102 -3.97 -13.82 8.96
CA HIS A 102 -4.36 -13.93 10.37
C HIS A 102 -3.28 -13.40 11.31
N ALA A 103 -2.00 -13.66 11.03
CA ALA A 103 -0.90 -13.15 11.85
C ALA A 103 -0.82 -11.61 11.79
N VAL A 104 -0.98 -11.02 10.61
CA VAL A 104 -1.00 -9.56 10.42
C VAL A 104 -2.21 -8.95 11.12
N ASP A 105 -3.41 -9.48 10.89
CA ASP A 105 -4.64 -9.01 11.53
C ASP A 105 -4.52 -9.06 13.07
N HIS A 106 -4.08 -10.19 13.63
CA HIS A 106 -3.83 -10.29 15.07
C HIS A 106 -2.79 -9.28 15.56
N ALA A 107 -1.73 -9.02 14.81
CA ALA A 107 -0.72 -8.05 15.18
C ALA A 107 -1.26 -6.60 15.13
N ILE A 108 -2.12 -6.28 14.17
CA ILE A 108 -2.80 -4.99 14.07
C ILE A 108 -3.76 -4.81 15.26
N LEU A 109 -4.57 -5.82 15.57
CA LEU A 109 -5.51 -5.80 16.70
C LEU A 109 -4.82 -5.57 18.05
N GLN A 110 -3.62 -6.12 18.24
CA GLN A 110 -2.81 -5.87 19.45
C GLN A 110 -2.40 -4.40 19.59
N GLU A 111 -2.27 -3.67 18.49
CA GLU A 111 -1.97 -2.24 18.50
C GLU A 111 -3.22 -1.38 18.69
N LYS A 112 -4.40 -1.85 18.26
CA LYS A 112 -5.68 -1.12 18.36
C LYS A 112 -6.36 -1.19 19.73
N SER A 113 -5.74 -1.79 20.77
CA SER A 113 -6.29 -1.85 22.14
C SER A 113 -7.75 -2.34 22.25
N GLY A 114 -8.19 -3.24 21.36
CA GLY A 114 -9.53 -3.85 21.40
C GLY A 114 -10.57 -3.27 20.42
N GLU A 115 -10.18 -2.43 19.47
CA GLU A 115 -11.06 -2.05 18.34
C GLU A 115 -11.35 -3.23 17.40
N LYS A 116 -12.30 -3.05 16.49
CA LYS A 116 -12.69 -4.05 15.49
C LYS A 116 -11.56 -4.30 14.49
N SER A 117 -11.50 -5.54 13.99
CA SER A 117 -10.60 -5.91 12.88
C SER A 117 -10.96 -5.12 11.63
N GLU A 118 -9.95 -4.47 11.05
CA GLU A 118 -9.98 -3.84 9.73
C GLU A 118 -9.15 -4.72 8.81
N TRP A 119 -9.79 -5.79 8.33
CA TRP A 119 -9.13 -6.84 7.58
C TRP A 119 -8.57 -6.35 6.23
N GLU A 120 -9.06 -5.20 5.75
CA GLU A 120 -8.63 -4.52 4.54
C GLU A 120 -7.13 -4.16 4.57
N ASP A 121 -6.61 -3.77 5.74
CA ASP A 121 -5.19 -3.43 5.95
C ASP A 121 -4.24 -4.60 5.67
N THR A 122 -4.74 -5.84 5.82
CA THR A 122 -3.93 -7.04 5.55
C THR A 122 -3.55 -7.18 4.07
N ALA A 123 -4.25 -6.48 3.17
CA ALA A 123 -3.95 -6.47 1.74
C ALA A 123 -2.58 -5.84 1.43
N LEU A 124 -2.15 -4.85 2.23
CA LEU A 124 -0.81 -4.24 2.13
C LEU A 124 0.28 -5.29 2.37
N ALA A 125 0.12 -6.10 3.43
CA ALA A 125 1.06 -7.16 3.75
C ALA A 125 1.01 -8.32 2.74
N GLY A 126 -0.19 -8.67 2.27
CA GLY A 126 -0.37 -9.69 1.25
C GLY A 126 0.34 -9.33 -0.06
N LEU A 127 0.23 -8.07 -0.49
CA LEU A 127 0.89 -7.60 -1.70
C LEU A 127 2.42 -7.59 -1.54
N ALA A 128 2.93 -7.09 -0.41
CA ALA A 128 4.36 -7.12 -0.11
C ALA A 128 4.94 -8.54 -0.15
N ASP A 129 4.23 -9.49 0.47
CA ASP A 129 4.63 -10.90 0.46
C ASP A 129 4.63 -11.51 -0.95
N ARG A 130 3.62 -11.18 -1.77
CA ARG A 130 3.54 -11.64 -3.16
C ARG A 130 4.72 -11.13 -3.98
N VAL A 131 5.03 -9.83 -3.85
CA VAL A 131 6.14 -9.18 -4.57
C VAL A 131 7.47 -9.84 -4.24
N LEU A 132 7.76 -10.04 -2.95
CA LEU A 132 9.01 -10.64 -2.50
C LEU A 132 9.07 -12.14 -2.82
N SER A 133 8.00 -12.89 -2.60
CA SER A 133 7.94 -14.33 -2.90
C SER A 133 8.14 -14.64 -4.39
N ASN A 134 7.71 -13.73 -5.27
CA ASN A 134 7.84 -13.88 -6.72
C ASN A 134 9.12 -13.22 -7.27
N ALA A 135 10.01 -12.74 -6.40
CA ALA A 135 11.23 -12.01 -6.78
C ALA A 135 10.98 -10.82 -7.73
N GLN A 136 9.81 -10.17 -7.62
CA GLN A 136 9.47 -9.00 -8.43
C GLN A 136 10.25 -7.75 -8.01
N ALA A 137 10.70 -7.71 -6.75
CA ALA A 137 11.60 -6.69 -6.22
C ALA A 137 12.47 -7.25 -5.10
N ALA A 138 13.64 -6.66 -4.90
CA ALA A 138 14.52 -6.99 -3.77
C ALA A 138 14.03 -6.37 -2.45
N GLN A 139 13.20 -5.33 -2.52
CA GLN A 139 12.69 -4.61 -1.36
C GLN A 139 11.26 -4.11 -1.62
N VAL A 140 10.46 -4.02 -0.56
CA VAL A 140 9.15 -3.38 -0.55
C VAL A 140 9.12 -2.23 0.46
N ILE A 141 8.54 -1.12 0.06
CA ILE A 141 8.26 0.04 0.91
C ILE A 141 6.75 0.21 1.00
N ILE A 142 6.20 0.29 2.20
CA ILE A 142 4.76 0.46 2.44
C ILE A 142 4.52 1.82 3.12
N HIS A 143 3.65 2.63 2.55
CA HIS A 143 3.18 3.88 3.14
C HIS A 143 1.72 3.77 3.55
N THR A 144 1.43 4.07 4.82
CA THR A 144 0.07 4.03 5.38
C THR A 144 -0.17 5.22 6.31
N THR A 145 -1.44 5.60 6.46
CA THR A 145 -1.87 6.57 7.48
C THR A 145 -2.47 5.90 8.71
N ASP A 146 -2.53 4.57 8.76
CA ASP A 146 -2.94 3.80 9.93
C ASP A 146 -1.68 3.32 10.68
N ARG A 147 -1.52 3.81 11.92
CA ARG A 147 -0.37 3.47 12.78
C ARG A 147 -0.42 2.02 13.27
N PRO A 148 -1.55 1.52 13.80
CA PRO A 148 -1.73 0.09 14.02
C PRO A 148 -1.38 -0.79 12.81
N ALA A 149 -1.87 -0.47 11.61
CA ALA A 149 -1.56 -1.19 10.38
C ALA A 149 -0.04 -1.20 10.13
N GLN A 150 0.61 -0.03 10.18
CA GLN A 150 2.05 0.10 10.02
C GLN A 150 2.82 -0.83 10.96
N LYS A 151 2.53 -0.79 12.26
CA LYS A 151 3.23 -1.57 13.27
C LYS A 151 2.96 -3.07 13.15
N GLY A 152 1.71 -3.46 12.97
CA GLY A 152 1.30 -4.86 12.84
C GLY A 152 1.93 -5.52 11.62
N ILE A 153 1.86 -4.85 10.46
CA ILE A 153 2.52 -5.30 9.23
C ILE A 153 4.03 -5.39 9.43
N ASN A 154 4.66 -4.35 10.00
CA ASN A 154 6.11 -4.35 10.23
C ASN A 154 6.55 -5.52 11.10
N ARG A 155 5.83 -5.78 12.19
CA ARG A 155 6.16 -6.87 13.12
C ARG A 155 6.15 -8.23 12.42
N VAL A 156 5.11 -8.52 11.62
CA VAL A 156 4.96 -9.81 10.97
C VAL A 156 5.91 -9.96 9.78
N LEU A 157 6.03 -8.92 8.94
CA LEU A 157 6.87 -8.99 7.76
C LEU A 157 8.37 -8.88 8.07
N ALA A 158 8.79 -8.18 9.13
CA ALA A 158 10.20 -8.15 9.52
C ALA A 158 10.71 -9.54 9.95
N ALA A 159 9.85 -10.36 10.56
CA ALA A 159 10.19 -11.74 10.89
C ALA A 159 10.29 -12.64 9.65
N LYS A 160 9.40 -12.44 8.66
CA LYS A 160 9.35 -13.25 7.44
C LYS A 160 10.39 -12.83 6.39
N TRP A 161 10.63 -11.53 6.27
CA TRP A 161 11.43 -10.87 5.24
C TRP A 161 12.40 -9.85 5.87
N PRO A 162 13.36 -10.30 6.71
CA PRO A 162 14.23 -9.42 7.47
C PRO A 162 15.07 -8.54 6.53
N GLY A 163 14.97 -7.21 6.69
CA GLY A 163 15.69 -6.23 5.88
C GLY A 163 15.08 -5.93 4.51
N HIS A 164 14.06 -6.66 4.07
CA HIS A 164 13.45 -6.52 2.74
C HIS A 164 12.14 -5.71 2.75
N VAL A 165 11.56 -5.44 3.92
CA VAL A 165 10.34 -4.64 4.06
C VAL A 165 10.61 -3.42 4.92
N ARG A 166 10.18 -2.25 4.45
CA ARG A 166 10.11 -1.01 5.24
C ARG A 166 8.69 -0.50 5.25
N THR A 167 8.23 -0.05 6.40
CA THR A 167 6.89 0.53 6.56
C THR A 167 7.02 1.93 7.14
N TYR A 168 6.22 2.86 6.64
CA TYR A 168 6.21 4.25 7.10
C TYR A 168 4.79 4.69 7.40
N PHE A 169 4.61 5.19 8.61
CA PHE A 169 3.38 5.84 9.04
C PHE A 169 3.46 7.33 8.67
N HIS A 170 2.38 7.85 8.13
CA HIS A 170 2.18 9.27 7.86
C HIS A 170 0.96 9.76 8.62
N HIS A 171 1.05 10.91 9.30
CA HIS A 171 -0.15 11.47 9.92
C HIS A 171 -1.17 11.84 8.82
N PRO A 172 -2.48 11.57 8.96
CA PRO A 172 -3.47 11.78 7.88
C PRO A 172 -3.52 13.20 7.27
N HIS A 173 -2.99 14.21 7.97
CA HIS A 173 -2.91 15.59 7.50
C HIS A 173 -1.57 15.96 6.83
N GLU A 174 -0.53 15.12 6.95
CA GLU A 174 0.81 15.37 6.43
C GLU A 174 0.98 15.13 4.92
N PRO A 175 0.33 14.13 4.27
CA PRO A 175 0.55 13.86 2.84
C PRO A 175 0.28 15.06 1.93
N LYS A 176 -0.67 15.95 2.29
CA LYS A 176 -0.94 17.23 1.62
C LYS A 176 0.27 18.19 1.53
N THR A 177 1.31 17.99 2.33
CA THR A 177 2.32 19.02 2.57
C THR A 177 3.76 18.59 2.32
N ARG A 178 4.05 17.27 2.19
CA ARG A 178 5.44 16.76 2.30
C ARG A 178 5.84 15.62 1.37
N PHE A 179 5.22 15.46 0.20
CA PHE A 179 5.61 14.40 -0.75
C PHE A 179 7.08 14.44 -1.18
N ARG A 180 7.70 15.63 -1.15
CA ARG A 180 9.09 15.86 -1.54
C ARG A 180 10.12 15.71 -0.41
N ASP A 181 9.69 15.59 0.84
CA ASP A 181 10.63 15.45 1.95
C ASP A 181 11.05 13.97 2.07
N PRO A 182 12.34 13.62 1.84
CA PRO A 182 12.83 12.25 1.96
C PRO A 182 12.71 11.67 3.38
N ARG A 183 12.42 12.51 4.38
CA ARG A 183 12.05 12.07 5.73
C ARG A 183 10.60 11.59 5.83
N TYR A 184 9.75 12.00 4.89
CA TYR A 184 8.32 11.71 4.84
C TYR A 184 8.01 10.63 3.81
N PHE A 185 8.22 10.88 2.52
CA PHE A 185 7.98 9.87 1.47
C PHE A 185 9.30 9.28 1.00
N ARG A 186 9.42 7.95 1.07
CA ARG A 186 10.66 7.22 0.81
C ARG A 186 10.47 6.39 -0.45
N TRP A 187 11.28 6.66 -1.46
CA TRP A 187 11.27 5.94 -2.72
C TRP A 187 12.12 4.68 -2.67
#